data_AF-A0A972F1Q9-F1
#
_entry.id   AF-A0A972F1Q9-F1
#
_cell.length_a   1.000
_cell.length_b   1.000
_cell.length_c   1.000
_cell.angle_alpha   90.00
_cell.angle_beta   90.00
_cell.angle_gamma   90.00
#
_symmetry.space_group_name_H-M   'P 1'
#
loop_
_entity.id
_entity.type
_entity.pdbx_description
1 polymer ?
#
loop_
_entity_poly.entity_id
_entity_poly.type
_entity_poly.pdbx_seq_one_letter_code
_entity_poly.pdbx_strand_id
1 'polypeptide(L)'
;MMTAKNSTGESSTRECKIYRAGDVVFTLAGFYKDPFRGYDVRELVSGSIGTGVSVTESVDAVVNAVSTGLRDELARLRSEAPALYNKHIRGKTAPLVRILLAGREQGVAKVVLLDMHPVPMPSGEMLIRAHRTVCPGDCNSQGITAFFLTERTAIDAYLKKGGKLDWSAPERTAKEMVELVIASRAPGVGPPVDVLRLDAAGVKWVERKPECTE
;
A
#
# COMPACT_ATOMS: atom_id res chain seq x y z
N MET A 1 -3.00 -44.02 14.04
CA MET A 1 -3.92 -43.27 13.16
C MET A 1 -4.63 -42.23 14.00
N MET A 2 -4.21 -40.97 13.92
CA MET A 2 -4.89 -39.84 14.57
C MET A 2 -5.38 -38.92 13.47
N THR A 3 -6.69 -38.76 13.42
CA THR A 3 -7.45 -38.09 12.37
C THR A 3 -7.23 -36.58 12.47
N ALA A 4 -6.72 -35.98 11.40
CA ALA A 4 -6.57 -34.55 11.25
C ALA A 4 -7.95 -33.86 11.32
N LYS A 5 -8.08 -32.87 12.22
CA LYS A 5 -9.18 -31.91 12.15
C LYS A 5 -8.92 -30.98 10.96
N ASN A 6 -9.69 -31.18 9.90
CA ASN A 6 -9.85 -30.20 8.81
C ASN A 6 -10.39 -28.89 9.40
N SER A 7 -9.55 -27.85 9.46
CA SER A 7 -10.01 -26.48 9.61
C SER A 7 -10.31 -25.91 8.22
N THR A 8 -11.42 -26.34 7.62
CA THR A 8 -12.06 -25.60 6.53
C THR A 8 -12.71 -24.37 7.15
N GLY A 9 -12.10 -23.20 6.93
CA GLY A 9 -12.57 -21.94 7.48
C GLY A 9 -11.49 -20.87 7.37
N GLU A 10 -11.04 -20.56 6.16
CA GLU A 10 -10.23 -19.37 5.92
C GLU A 10 -11.14 -18.16 6.15
N SER A 11 -11.15 -17.69 7.40
CA SER A 11 -11.78 -16.44 7.80
C SER A 11 -11.20 -15.33 6.93
N SER A 12 -12.00 -14.81 6.00
CA SER A 12 -11.69 -13.54 5.33
C SER A 12 -11.61 -12.46 6.40
N THR A 13 -10.40 -12.15 6.87
CA THR A 13 -10.18 -11.00 7.75
C THR A 13 -10.58 -9.78 6.93
N ARG A 14 -11.71 -9.17 7.28
CA ARG A 14 -12.18 -7.94 6.64
C ARG A 14 -11.26 -6.81 7.10
N GLU A 15 -10.20 -6.58 6.33
CA GLU A 15 -9.18 -5.58 6.63
C GLU A 15 -9.50 -4.24 5.95
N CYS A 16 -9.21 -3.17 6.68
CA CYS A 16 -9.28 -1.80 6.18
C CYS A 16 -7.93 -1.44 5.57
N LYS A 17 -7.92 -0.95 4.32
CA LYS A 17 -6.69 -0.67 3.56
C LYS A 17 -6.49 0.80 3.22
N ILE A 18 -7.45 1.65 3.58
CA ILE A 18 -7.36 3.11 3.48
C ILE A 18 -7.38 3.64 4.91
N TYR A 19 -6.33 4.39 5.26
CA TYR A 19 -6.09 4.90 6.60
C TYR A 19 -6.01 6.42 6.56
N ARG A 20 -6.11 7.05 7.73
CA ARG A 20 -6.05 8.50 7.89
C ARG A 20 -5.19 8.87 9.10
N ALA A 21 -4.35 9.89 8.93
CA ALA A 21 -3.59 10.54 10.00
C ALA A 21 -3.66 12.06 9.77
N GLY A 22 -4.46 12.74 10.60
CA GLY A 22 -4.79 14.15 10.38
C GLY A 22 -5.51 14.35 9.03
N ASP A 23 -4.94 15.22 8.20
CA ASP A 23 -5.45 15.53 6.85
C ASP A 23 -4.84 14.67 5.74
N VAL A 24 -3.93 13.76 6.10
CA VAL A 24 -3.29 12.83 5.17
C VAL A 24 -4.04 11.50 5.20
N VAL A 25 -4.43 11.03 4.03
CA VAL A 25 -4.95 9.70 3.78
C VAL A 25 -3.82 8.85 3.22
N PHE A 26 -3.76 7.58 3.60
CA PHE A 26 -2.76 6.69 3.04
C PHE A 26 -3.24 5.25 2.87
N THR A 27 -2.55 4.53 1.98
CA THR A 27 -2.73 3.08 1.79
C THR A 27 -1.38 2.39 1.68
N LEU A 28 -1.37 1.10 2.02
CA LEU A 28 -0.16 0.29 2.18
C LEU A 28 -0.27 -1.01 1.38
N ALA A 29 0.87 -1.47 0.88
CA ALA A 29 1.00 -2.76 0.25
C ALA A 29 2.38 -3.39 0.47
N GLY A 30 2.46 -4.72 0.33
CA GLY A 30 3.69 -5.49 0.49
C GLY A 30 3.87 -6.04 1.91
N PHE A 31 5.11 -6.07 2.37
CA PHE A 31 5.51 -6.50 3.72
C PHE A 31 5.29 -5.34 4.71
N TYR A 32 4.03 -4.97 4.95
CA TYR A 32 3.69 -3.81 5.80
C TYR A 32 3.34 -4.18 7.25
N LYS A 33 3.28 -5.47 7.57
CA LYS A 33 2.93 -5.96 8.91
C LYS A 33 3.56 -7.32 9.22
N ASP A 34 4.10 -7.46 10.43
CA ASP A 34 4.40 -8.73 11.08
C ASP A 34 3.71 -8.73 12.46
N PRO A 35 2.56 -9.39 12.60
CA PRO A 35 1.79 -9.39 13.84
C PRO A 35 2.47 -10.17 14.97
N PHE A 36 3.43 -11.04 14.68
CA PHE A 36 4.14 -11.82 15.70
C PHE A 36 5.27 -11.03 16.36
N ARG A 37 5.79 -10.00 15.67
CA ARG A 37 6.95 -9.20 16.11
C ARG A 37 6.65 -7.73 16.35
N GLY A 38 5.38 -7.34 16.24
CA GLY A 38 4.90 -5.99 16.51
C GLY A 38 5.30 -4.97 15.44
N TYR A 39 5.72 -5.42 14.26
CA TYR A 39 6.02 -4.54 13.14
C TYR A 39 4.71 -4.17 12.41
N ASP A 40 4.37 -2.88 12.36
CA ASP A 40 3.20 -2.38 11.65
C ASP A 40 3.51 -1.01 11.03
N VAL A 41 3.58 -0.96 9.69
CA VAL A 41 3.85 0.28 8.94
C VAL A 41 2.74 1.31 9.11
N ARG A 42 1.49 0.87 9.37
CA ARG A 42 0.39 1.81 9.63
C ARG A 42 0.72 2.71 10.81
N GLU A 43 1.22 2.12 11.90
CA GLU A 43 1.58 2.84 13.11
C GLU A 43 2.79 3.75 12.88
N LEU A 44 3.81 3.26 12.16
CA LEU A 44 4.99 4.07 11.79
C LEU A 44 4.62 5.29 10.94
N VAL A 45 3.74 5.12 9.95
CA VAL A 45 3.25 6.22 9.10
C VAL A 45 2.40 7.18 9.91
N SER A 46 1.43 6.68 10.66
CA SER A 46 0.51 7.53 11.44
C SER A 46 1.24 8.35 12.50
N GLY A 47 2.20 7.75 13.21
CA GLY A 47 3.01 8.45 14.20
C GLY A 47 4.01 9.45 13.61
N SER A 48 4.28 9.38 12.30
CA SER A 48 5.18 10.32 11.60
C SER A 48 4.45 11.53 11.00
N ILE A 49 3.11 11.49 10.91
CA ILE A 49 2.31 12.56 10.34
C ILE A 49 1.80 13.44 11.48
N GLY A 50 2.41 14.63 11.61
CA GLY A 50 1.98 15.64 12.58
C GLY A 50 0.64 16.28 12.23
N THR A 51 -0.05 16.83 13.23
CA THR A 51 -1.28 17.60 13.01
C THR A 51 -1.02 18.85 12.17
N GLY A 52 -1.80 19.07 11.11
CA GLY A 52 -1.67 20.23 10.23
C GLY A 52 -0.44 20.21 9.31
N VAL A 53 0.33 19.12 9.30
CA VAL A 53 1.48 18.94 8.41
C VAL A 53 0.98 18.49 7.04
N SER A 54 1.54 19.06 5.98
CA SER A 54 1.20 18.68 4.61
C SER A 54 1.73 17.28 4.24
N VAL A 55 1.24 16.72 3.14
CA VAL A 55 1.70 15.40 2.65
C VAL A 55 3.21 15.45 2.39
N THR A 56 3.66 16.45 1.65
CA THR A 56 5.04 16.64 1.21
C THR A 56 5.97 16.85 2.41
N GLU A 57 5.57 17.65 3.40
CA GLU A 57 6.35 17.85 4.63
C GLU A 57 6.46 16.58 5.47
N SER A 58 5.44 15.71 5.44
CA SER A 58 5.47 14.44 6.20
C SER A 58 6.39 13.37 5.58
N VAL A 59 6.76 13.50 4.30
CA VAL A 59 7.45 12.43 3.55
C VAL A 59 8.77 12.01 4.19
N ASP A 60 9.61 12.96 4.61
CA ASP A 60 10.92 12.62 5.17
C ASP A 60 10.80 11.90 6.50
N ALA A 61 9.88 12.34 7.36
CA ALA A 61 9.59 11.67 8.63
C ALA A 61 9.08 10.25 8.40
N VAL A 62 8.11 10.08 7.48
CA VAL A 62 7.57 8.77 7.10
C VAL A 62 8.65 7.86 6.53
N VAL A 63 9.48 8.35 5.60
CA VAL A 63 10.56 7.56 5.00
C VAL A 63 11.57 7.11 6.06
N ASN A 64 11.93 7.99 6.99
CA ASN A 64 12.86 7.66 8.06
C ASN A 64 12.28 6.60 9.00
N ALA A 65 11.06 6.80 9.50
CA ALA A 65 10.40 5.86 10.41
C ALA A 65 10.22 4.48 9.78
N VAL A 66 9.70 4.43 8.55
CA VAL A 66 9.46 3.16 7.85
C VAL A 66 10.76 2.47 7.47
N SER A 67 11.79 3.22 7.04
CA SER A 67 13.10 2.63 6.72
C SER A 67 13.75 2.01 7.96
N THR A 68 13.69 2.68 9.11
CA THR A 68 14.22 2.17 10.38
C THR A 68 13.44 0.92 10.80
N GLY A 69 12.11 0.98 10.86
CA GLY A 69 11.28 -0.16 11.23
C GLY A 69 11.47 -1.37 10.31
N LEU A 70 11.60 -1.15 9.00
CA LEU A 70 11.92 -2.22 8.04
C LEU A 70 13.28 -2.84 8.33
N ARG A 71 14.34 -2.05 8.54
CA ARG A 71 15.68 -2.60 8.82
C ARG A 71 15.68 -3.46 10.08
N ASP A 72 15.06 -2.98 11.15
CA ASP A 72 14.97 -3.69 12.42
C ASP A 72 14.18 -4.99 12.29
N GLU A 73 13.09 -4.97 11.53
CA GLU A 73 12.28 -6.16 11.29
C GLU A 73 12.99 -7.18 10.38
N LEU A 74 13.67 -6.72 9.34
CA LEU A 74 14.46 -7.60 8.49
C LEU A 74 15.64 -8.24 9.24
N ALA A 75 16.28 -7.50 10.14
CA ALA A 75 17.32 -8.03 11.01
C ALA A 75 16.75 -9.13 11.93
N ARG A 76 15.59 -8.90 12.55
CA ARG A 76 14.89 -9.88 13.39
C ARG A 76 14.45 -11.10 12.60
N LEU A 77 13.85 -10.93 11.42
CA LEU A 77 13.48 -12.05 10.55
C LEU A 77 14.68 -12.90 10.16
N ARG A 78 15.83 -12.27 9.87
CA ARG A 78 17.07 -12.97 9.53
C ARG A 78 17.57 -13.84 10.67
N SER A 79 17.46 -13.39 11.93
CA SER A 79 17.93 -14.12 13.11
C SER A 79 16.92 -15.15 13.62
N GLU A 80 15.64 -14.78 13.69
CA GLU A 80 14.61 -15.56 14.39
C GLU A 80 13.83 -16.49 13.46
N ALA A 81 13.71 -16.13 12.17
CA ALA A 81 12.99 -16.92 11.18
C ALA A 81 13.74 -16.98 9.84
N PRO A 82 14.99 -17.49 9.82
CA PRO A 82 15.84 -17.46 8.63
C PRO A 82 15.22 -18.17 7.41
N ALA A 83 14.38 -19.19 7.63
CA ALA A 83 13.66 -19.86 6.54
C ALA A 83 12.66 -18.92 5.84
N LEU A 84 11.91 -18.12 6.60
CA LEU A 84 10.98 -17.12 6.05
C LEU A 84 11.74 -16.00 5.36
N TYR A 85 12.80 -15.49 5.98
CA TYR A 85 13.67 -14.47 5.39
C TYR A 85 14.25 -14.93 4.04
N ASN A 86 14.83 -16.12 4.00
CA ASN A 86 15.42 -16.68 2.79
C ASN A 86 14.38 -16.89 1.67
N LYS A 87 13.17 -17.32 2.03
CA LYS A 87 12.09 -17.58 1.07
C LYS A 87 11.45 -16.30 0.52
N HIS A 88 11.25 -15.30 1.38
CA HIS A 88 10.38 -14.16 1.06
C HIS A 88 11.09 -12.82 0.94
N ILE A 89 12.34 -12.68 1.38
CA ILE A 89 13.07 -11.40 1.40
C ILE A 89 14.40 -11.48 0.68
N ARG A 90 15.22 -12.50 0.97
CA ARG A 90 16.59 -12.59 0.45
C ARG A 90 16.63 -12.50 -1.07
N GLY A 91 17.47 -11.61 -1.59
CA GLY A 91 17.66 -11.43 -3.04
C GLY A 91 16.53 -10.67 -3.75
N LYS A 92 15.48 -10.23 -3.04
CA LYS A 92 14.47 -9.35 -3.64
C LYS A 92 15.04 -7.98 -3.93
N THR A 93 14.65 -7.43 -5.07
CA THR A 93 14.97 -6.07 -5.51
C THR A 93 13.74 -5.20 -5.72
N ALA A 94 12.55 -5.82 -5.83
CA ALA A 94 11.27 -5.13 -5.85
C ALA A 94 11.00 -4.42 -4.50
N PRO A 95 10.12 -3.39 -4.46
CA PRO A 95 9.78 -2.73 -3.21
C PRO A 95 9.23 -3.73 -2.19
N LEU A 96 9.73 -3.69 -0.96
CA LEU A 96 9.17 -4.49 0.13
C LEU A 96 7.86 -3.89 0.61
N VAL A 97 7.80 -2.55 0.68
CA VAL A 97 6.61 -1.80 1.09
C VAL A 97 6.35 -0.71 0.08
N ARG A 98 5.08 -0.51 -0.26
CA ARG A 98 4.63 0.61 -1.08
C ARG A 98 3.59 1.40 -0.29
N ILE A 99 3.77 2.71 -0.24
CA ILE A 99 2.94 3.64 0.52
C ILE A 99 2.44 4.70 -0.45
N LEU A 100 1.12 4.85 -0.56
CA LEU A 100 0.53 5.98 -1.25
C LEU A 100 -0.01 6.93 -0.20
N LEU A 101 0.56 8.13 -0.13
CA LEU A 101 0.07 9.23 0.69
C LEU A 101 -0.74 10.17 -0.20
N ALA A 102 -1.86 10.67 0.30
CA ALA A 102 -2.70 11.63 -0.40
C ALA A 102 -3.24 12.68 0.57
N GLY A 103 -3.39 13.91 0.11
CA GLY A 103 -3.85 15.03 0.94
C GLY A 103 -4.07 16.28 0.12
N ARG A 104 -4.37 17.38 0.79
CA ARG A 104 -4.51 18.71 0.16
C ARG A 104 -3.40 19.63 0.64
N GLU A 105 -2.80 20.33 -0.30
CA GLU A 105 -1.80 21.37 -0.02
C GLU A 105 -2.17 22.61 -0.82
N GLN A 106 -2.37 23.73 -0.12
CA GLN A 106 -2.71 25.02 -0.76
C GLN A 106 -3.91 24.91 -1.73
N GLY A 107 -4.91 24.08 -1.38
CA GLY A 107 -6.11 23.86 -2.19
C GLY A 107 -5.97 22.82 -3.31
N VAL A 108 -4.78 22.29 -3.55
CA VAL A 108 -4.48 21.31 -4.61
C VAL A 108 -4.35 19.91 -4.02
N ALA A 109 -4.96 18.92 -4.69
CA ALA A 109 -4.77 17.52 -4.35
C ALA A 109 -3.32 17.10 -4.62
N LYS A 110 -2.68 16.48 -3.63
CA LYS A 110 -1.30 15.99 -3.68
C LYS A 110 -1.28 14.52 -3.39
N VAL A 111 -0.48 13.79 -4.16
CA VAL A 111 -0.24 12.35 -3.99
C VAL A 111 1.26 12.10 -3.99
N VAL A 112 1.74 11.31 -3.04
CA VAL A 112 3.12 10.84 -2.99
C VAL A 112 3.12 9.33 -2.92
N LEU A 113 3.72 8.68 -3.91
CA LEU A 113 4.04 7.26 -3.87
C LEU A 113 5.46 7.08 -3.32
N LEU A 114 5.59 6.22 -2.30
CA LEU A 114 6.87 5.79 -1.73
C LEU A 114 7.04 4.29 -1.97
N ASP A 115 8.08 3.95 -2.73
CA ASP A 115 8.49 2.56 -2.96
C ASP A 115 9.76 2.29 -2.12
N MET A 116 9.62 1.43 -1.10
CA MET A 116 10.68 1.11 -0.14
C MET A 116 11.48 -0.10 -0.63
N HIS A 117 12.55 0.15 -1.37
CA HIS A 117 13.38 -0.89 -1.96
C HIS A 117 14.46 -1.39 -1.00
N PRO A 118 14.65 -2.71 -0.90
CA PRO A 118 15.80 -3.27 -0.23
C PRO A 118 17.04 -3.14 -1.13
N VAL A 119 18.17 -2.78 -0.53
CA VAL A 119 19.47 -2.70 -1.19
C VAL A 119 20.43 -3.64 -0.46
N PRO A 120 20.84 -4.76 -1.09
CA PRO A 120 21.74 -5.71 -0.44
C PRO A 120 23.13 -5.11 -0.26
N MET A 121 23.68 -5.28 0.94
CA MET A 121 25.04 -4.85 1.27
C MET A 121 26.00 -6.04 1.26
N PRO A 122 27.31 -5.82 1.00
CA PRO A 122 28.32 -6.87 1.09
C PRO A 122 28.38 -7.57 2.46
N SER A 123 28.00 -6.88 3.54
CA SER A 123 27.89 -7.44 4.89
C SER A 123 26.75 -8.48 5.05
N GLY A 124 25.90 -8.65 4.03
CA GLY A 124 24.69 -9.47 4.10
C GLY A 124 23.52 -8.77 4.81
N GLU A 125 23.68 -7.53 5.23
CA GLU A 125 22.60 -6.65 5.68
C GLU A 125 21.84 -6.03 4.50
N MET A 126 20.66 -5.49 4.77
CA MET A 126 19.84 -4.80 3.79
C MET A 126 19.70 -3.33 4.20
N LEU A 127 20.13 -2.42 3.35
CA LEU A 127 19.69 -1.03 3.42
C LEU A 127 18.29 -0.91 2.83
N ILE A 128 17.60 0.17 3.20
CA ILE A 128 16.30 0.52 2.62
C ILE A 128 16.46 1.86 1.93
N ARG A 129 16.13 1.90 0.64
CA ARG A 129 16.11 3.10 -0.20
C ARG A 129 14.68 3.39 -0.61
N ALA A 130 14.20 4.58 -0.28
CA ALA A 130 12.91 5.06 -0.74
C ALA A 130 13.04 5.68 -2.14
N HIS A 131 12.21 5.23 -3.07
CA HIS A 131 11.94 5.91 -4.32
C HIS A 131 10.63 6.68 -4.18
N ARG A 132 10.63 7.95 -4.61
CA ARG A 132 9.53 8.88 -4.41
C ARG A 132 8.97 9.30 -5.77
N THR A 133 7.65 9.37 -5.87
CA THR A 133 6.95 9.96 -7.02
C THR A 133 5.90 10.92 -6.49
N VAL A 134 6.00 12.20 -6.85
CA VAL A 134 5.12 13.26 -6.36
C VAL A 134 4.20 13.74 -7.49
N CYS A 135 2.90 13.82 -7.20
CA CYS A 135 1.87 14.29 -8.10
C CYS A 135 1.06 15.44 -7.51
N PRO A 136 0.80 16.53 -8.27
CA PRO A 136 1.40 16.86 -9.57
C PRO A 136 2.91 17.14 -9.45
N GLY A 137 3.67 16.86 -10.52
CA GLY A 137 5.13 16.98 -10.56
C GLY A 137 5.76 15.90 -11.44
N ASP A 138 6.12 14.78 -10.84
CA ASP A 138 6.83 13.65 -11.46
C ASP A 138 5.94 12.79 -12.36
N CYS A 139 4.62 12.91 -12.24
CA CYS A 139 3.67 12.16 -13.04
C CYS A 139 3.19 12.90 -14.28
N ASN A 140 2.48 12.17 -15.16
CA ASN A 140 2.02 12.68 -16.44
C ASN A 140 1.18 13.94 -16.25
N SER A 141 1.67 15.06 -16.78
CA SER A 141 1.04 16.38 -16.67
C SER A 141 -0.15 16.57 -17.62
N GLN A 142 -0.35 15.68 -18.60
CA GLN A 142 -1.36 15.80 -19.65
C GLN A 142 -2.45 14.73 -19.60
N GLY A 143 -2.55 13.96 -18.51
CA GLY A 143 -3.52 12.89 -18.43
C GLY A 143 -3.74 12.35 -17.03
N ILE A 144 -4.47 11.23 -16.97
CA ILE A 144 -4.75 10.55 -15.71
C ILE A 144 -3.60 9.62 -15.38
N THR A 145 -3.10 9.74 -14.15
CA THR A 145 -2.13 8.82 -13.59
C THR A 145 -2.84 7.87 -12.64
N ALA A 146 -2.69 6.56 -12.86
CA ALA A 146 -3.19 5.53 -11.96
C ALA A 146 -2.01 4.80 -11.31
N PHE A 147 -2.03 4.74 -9.98
CA PHE A 147 -1.05 4.00 -9.19
C PHE A 147 -1.62 2.65 -8.77
N PHE A 148 -0.91 1.59 -9.12
CA PHE A 148 -1.24 0.22 -8.72
C PHE A 148 -0.20 -0.23 -7.71
N LEU A 149 -0.62 -0.49 -6.47
CA LEU A 149 0.29 -0.89 -5.40
C LEU A 149 0.63 -2.38 -5.46
N THR A 150 -0.26 -3.22 -5.99
CA THR A 150 -0.07 -4.67 -6.07
C THR A 150 -0.50 -5.24 -7.43
N GLU A 151 -1.17 -6.40 -7.43
CA GLU A 151 -1.61 -7.18 -8.57
C GLU A 151 -2.33 -6.33 -9.62
N ARG A 152 -1.89 -6.45 -10.88
CA ARG A 152 -2.39 -5.69 -12.03
C ARG A 152 -2.61 -6.57 -13.27
N THR A 153 -2.16 -7.81 -13.26
CA THR A 153 -2.17 -8.72 -14.42
C THR A 153 -3.56 -8.84 -15.04
N ALA A 154 -4.61 -8.93 -14.22
CA ALA A 154 -5.99 -9.00 -14.69
C ALA A 154 -6.44 -7.72 -15.41
N ILE A 155 -6.02 -6.56 -14.90
CA ILE A 155 -6.31 -5.24 -15.48
C ILE A 155 -5.57 -5.10 -16.81
N ASP A 156 -4.28 -5.47 -16.85
CA ASP A 156 -3.48 -5.43 -18.08
C ASP A 156 -4.04 -6.37 -19.15
N ALA A 157 -4.48 -7.57 -18.75
CA ALA A 157 -5.12 -8.51 -19.66
C ALA A 157 -6.45 -7.99 -20.21
N TYR A 158 -7.26 -7.31 -19.38
CA TYR A 158 -8.51 -6.66 -19.79
C TYR A 158 -8.23 -5.57 -20.84
N LEU A 159 -7.29 -4.67 -20.55
CA LEU A 159 -6.92 -3.58 -21.46
C LEU A 159 -6.33 -4.10 -22.76
N LYS A 160 -5.46 -5.12 -22.72
CA LYS A 160 -4.87 -5.74 -23.91
C LYS A 160 -5.91 -6.36 -24.85
N LYS A 161 -7.05 -6.80 -24.31
CA LYS A 161 -8.19 -7.34 -25.08
C LYS A 161 -9.12 -6.27 -25.64
N GLY A 162 -8.78 -4.98 -25.50
CA GLY A 162 -9.60 -3.86 -25.95
C GLY A 162 -10.65 -3.41 -24.93
N GLY A 163 -10.54 -3.86 -23.67
CA GLY A 163 -11.31 -3.32 -22.57
C GLY A 163 -11.11 -1.81 -22.45
N LYS A 164 -12.18 -1.09 -22.10
CA LYS A 164 -12.17 0.37 -21.96
C LYS A 164 -12.53 0.72 -20.52
N LEU A 165 -11.85 1.73 -20.00
CA LEU A 165 -12.11 2.30 -18.68
C LEU A 165 -12.73 3.68 -18.84
N ASP A 166 -13.73 3.98 -18.03
CA ASP A 166 -14.42 5.27 -18.04
C ASP A 166 -13.74 6.27 -17.11
N TRP A 167 -12.75 6.94 -17.66
CA TRP A 167 -11.98 7.96 -16.98
C TRP A 167 -12.77 9.23 -16.61
N SER A 168 -14.00 9.40 -17.12
CA SER A 168 -14.88 10.49 -16.68
C SER A 168 -15.47 10.26 -15.28
N ALA A 169 -15.47 9.00 -14.82
CA ALA A 169 -15.90 8.58 -13.49
C ALA A 169 -14.76 7.82 -12.77
N PRO A 170 -13.70 8.53 -12.32
CA PRO A 170 -12.48 7.90 -11.81
C PRO A 170 -12.71 6.99 -10.59
N GLU A 171 -13.65 7.32 -9.71
CA GLU A 171 -14.04 6.47 -8.58
C GLU A 171 -14.62 5.11 -9.01
N ARG A 172 -15.43 5.10 -10.07
CA ARG A 172 -16.00 3.87 -10.64
C ARG A 172 -14.93 3.06 -11.34
N THR A 173 -14.08 3.74 -12.12
CA THR A 173 -12.95 3.10 -12.81
C THR A 173 -11.96 2.47 -11.81
N ALA A 174 -11.63 3.15 -10.71
CA ALA A 174 -10.77 2.59 -9.67
C ALA A 174 -11.40 1.33 -9.03
N LYS A 175 -12.71 1.35 -8.76
CA LYS A 175 -13.43 0.18 -8.25
C LYS A 175 -13.43 -0.97 -9.26
N GLU A 176 -13.76 -0.70 -10.53
CA GLU A 176 -13.78 -1.69 -11.61
C GLU A 176 -12.42 -2.38 -11.76
N MET A 177 -11.32 -1.62 -11.68
CA MET A 177 -9.97 -2.18 -11.69
C MET A 177 -9.72 -3.18 -10.56
N VAL A 178 -10.16 -2.88 -9.34
CA VAL A 178 -10.03 -3.80 -8.19
C VAL A 178 -10.94 -5.01 -8.39
N GLU A 179 -12.16 -4.82 -8.88
CA GLU A 179 -13.10 -5.90 -9.17
C GLU A 179 -12.61 -6.86 -10.25
N LEU A 180 -11.88 -6.38 -11.27
CA LEU A 180 -11.21 -7.23 -12.26
C LEU A 180 -10.19 -8.17 -11.60
N VAL A 181 -9.44 -7.68 -10.62
CA VAL A 181 -8.46 -8.48 -9.87
C VAL A 181 -9.14 -9.47 -8.91
N ILE A 182 -10.25 -9.07 -8.29
CA ILE A 182 -11.10 -9.98 -7.49
C ILE A 182 -11.65 -11.10 -8.37
N ALA A 183 -12.18 -10.77 -9.55
CA ALA A 183 -12.75 -11.72 -10.49
C ALA A 183 -11.71 -12.73 -11.00
N SER A 184 -10.44 -12.34 -11.12
CA SER A 184 -9.35 -13.26 -11.47
C SER A 184 -8.91 -14.18 -10.33
N ARG A 185 -9.52 -14.08 -9.14
CA ARG A 185 -9.18 -14.84 -7.93
C ARG A 185 -7.70 -14.71 -7.54
N ALA A 186 -7.16 -13.49 -7.66
CA ALA A 186 -5.79 -13.23 -7.24
C ALA A 186 -5.62 -13.49 -5.73
N PRO A 187 -4.58 -14.24 -5.30
CA PRO A 187 -4.37 -14.52 -3.88
C PRO A 187 -4.29 -13.25 -3.04
N GLY A 188 -4.99 -13.22 -1.90
CA GLY A 188 -5.00 -12.07 -0.98
C GLY A 188 -5.79 -10.85 -1.46
N VAL A 189 -6.54 -10.96 -2.56
CA VAL A 189 -7.46 -9.93 -3.05
C VAL A 189 -8.89 -10.45 -3.01
N GLY A 190 -9.79 -9.71 -2.38
CA GLY A 190 -11.18 -10.09 -2.25
C GLY A 190 -12.08 -8.91 -1.89
N PRO A 191 -13.41 -9.11 -1.96
CA PRO A 191 -14.38 -8.11 -1.53
C PRO A 191 -14.42 -8.00 0.02
N PRO A 192 -14.96 -6.90 0.57
CA PRO A 192 -15.49 -5.70 -0.12
C PRO A 192 -14.42 -4.65 -0.45
N VAL A 193 -14.75 -3.75 -1.40
CA VAL A 193 -13.87 -2.65 -1.86
C VAL A 193 -14.28 -1.33 -1.20
N ASP A 194 -13.33 -0.64 -0.58
CA ASP A 194 -13.52 0.75 -0.14
C ASP A 194 -13.13 1.71 -1.25
N VAL A 195 -13.85 2.83 -1.38
CA VAL A 195 -13.57 3.88 -2.35
C VAL A 195 -13.64 5.25 -1.65
N LEU A 196 -12.52 5.96 -1.72
CA LEU A 196 -12.39 7.32 -1.20
C LEU A 196 -12.06 8.28 -2.35
N ARG A 197 -12.72 9.43 -2.35
CA ARG A 197 -12.45 10.54 -3.26
C ARG A 197 -11.81 11.69 -2.50
N LEU A 198 -10.69 12.20 -3.04
CA LEU A 198 -10.05 13.42 -2.57
C LEU A 198 -10.03 14.40 -3.74
N ASP A 199 -10.69 15.54 -3.58
CA ASP A 199 -10.69 16.61 -4.57
C ASP A 199 -10.55 18.00 -3.91
N ALA A 200 -10.80 19.07 -4.67
CA ALA A 200 -10.68 20.43 -4.17
C ALA A 200 -11.62 20.73 -2.98
N ALA A 201 -12.73 20.01 -2.84
CA ALA A 201 -13.67 20.17 -1.71
C ALA A 201 -13.22 19.41 -0.46
N GLY A 202 -12.28 18.45 -0.59
CA GLY A 202 -11.77 17.67 0.52
C GLY A 202 -11.88 16.16 0.30
N VAL A 203 -11.87 15.43 1.41
CA VAL A 203 -11.95 13.97 1.46
C VAL A 203 -13.39 13.53 1.66
N LYS A 204 -13.85 12.60 0.81
CA LYS A 204 -15.19 12.02 0.88
C LYS A 204 -15.14 10.51 0.65
N TRP A 205 -15.79 9.75 1.54
CA TRP A 205 -16.08 8.34 1.29
C TRP A 205 -17.17 8.21 0.21
N VAL A 206 -16.83 7.50 -0.86
CA VAL A 206 -17.79 7.10 -1.91
C VAL A 206 -18.40 5.76 -1.54
N GLU A 207 -17.57 4.83 -1.07
CA GLU A 207 -17.97 3.53 -0.55
C GLU A 207 -17.05 3.18 0.62
N ARG A 208 -17.64 2.73 1.73
CA ARG A 208 -16.90 2.43 2.94
C ARG A 208 -17.53 1.23 3.62
N LYS A 209 -16.70 0.25 3.96
CA LYS A 209 -17.11 -0.90 4.76
C LYS A 209 -17.52 -0.46 6.17
N PRO A 210 -18.64 -0.94 6.72
CA PRO A 210 -19.11 -0.56 8.06
C PRO A 210 -18.08 -0.79 9.18
N GLU A 211 -17.28 -1.84 9.07
CA GLU A 211 -16.24 -2.19 10.04
C GLU A 211 -15.01 -1.27 10.00
N CYS A 212 -14.80 -0.54 8.91
CA CYS A 212 -13.71 0.42 8.81
C CYS A 212 -14.15 1.71 9.49
N THR A 213 -13.80 1.90 10.75
CA THR A 213 -13.96 3.16 11.50
C THR A 213 -12.63 3.94 11.49
N GLU A 214 -12.68 5.28 11.51
CA GLU A 214 -11.46 6.11 11.42
C GLU A 214 -10.67 6.04 12.73
#